data_AF-A0AAP0K1U4-F1
#
_entry.id   AF-A0AAP0K1U4-F1
#
_cell.length_a   1.000
_cell.length_b   1.000
_cell.length_c   1.000
_cell.angle_alpha   90.00
_cell.angle_beta   90.00
_cell.angle_gamma   90.00
#
_symmetry.space_group_name_H-M   'P 1'
#
loop_
_entity.id
_entity.type
_entity.pdbx_description
1 polymer ?
#
loop_
_entity_poly.entity_id
_entity_poly.type
_entity_poly.pdbx_seq_one_letter_code
_entity_poly.pdbx_strand_id
1 'polypeptide(L)'
;MASRLSKSLKFTPLLFHLTRFTHSSLCKSDRRALRSLSIESAQRVFQLKVDPLTGNSEWVVIEEEGDGKADGDGLPPKDLLSSTSYLDMLNDSWRNRAFREAIEKTVKKPCHVLDIGAGTGLLSMMAARAMDSCDAQQNAGSRGIVSACESYLPMVKLMRKVLRINGMETKFQLFSRCSDELKVGVDLATRADILVSEILDSELLGEGLIPSLQHAHDMLLVKNPLTVPYRAITYCQLVESEFLLKQHDLHNSESKVSDRVHLVPSGMETVVHVKPQQYAMHCDALSNEIKLLSEPFEVFSFDFWRRPESRGETELKIIAINDGTVHAIVSWWVLQLDYEGTIFYSTAPQWIKSPIVSSISQKQSWCDHWKQCVWFATGQGISVARDEQVLLRAVHDEMSISYRLTDKSLLSKPKYHNFCGSQLLLSPERIAVYGDTNWRLSFSTALQNALQGKTCSLCIVADDSIFMTILIAQLSTTSHIISIFPGIREKGARYLQAVANANGFSMDRVKVLGKRKTCLTMDDTDQRKVGMLVSEPFYYGNDGLPWQNLRFW
;
A
#
# COMPACT_ATOMS: atom_id res chain seq x y z
N MET A 1 -58.93 3.91 -39.23
CA MET A 1 -59.64 2.70 -39.70
C MET A 1 -58.73 1.49 -39.56
N ALA A 2 -59.31 0.38 -39.07
CA ALA A 2 -58.84 -1.02 -38.97
C ALA A 2 -57.78 -1.48 -40.02
N SER A 3 -56.98 -2.55 -39.87
CA SER A 3 -56.68 -3.57 -38.85
C SER A 3 -55.66 -4.56 -39.44
N ARG A 4 -54.99 -5.34 -38.57
CA ARG A 4 -54.36 -6.68 -38.78
C ARG A 4 -53.14 -6.81 -39.71
N LEU A 5 -52.06 -7.40 -39.16
CA LEU A 5 -51.62 -8.78 -39.48
C LEU A 5 -50.46 -9.25 -38.59
N SER A 6 -50.58 -10.48 -38.09
CA SER A 6 -49.59 -11.28 -37.38
C SER A 6 -49.21 -12.49 -38.23
N LYS A 7 -48.02 -13.10 -38.01
CA LYS A 7 -47.74 -14.50 -38.36
C LYS A 7 -46.63 -15.10 -37.50
N SER A 8 -46.86 -16.34 -37.10
CA SER A 8 -46.01 -17.26 -36.33
C SER A 8 -45.35 -18.31 -37.22
N LEU A 9 -44.41 -19.11 -36.68
CA LEU A 9 -44.07 -20.46 -37.17
C LEU A 9 -43.43 -21.31 -36.05
N LYS A 10 -43.88 -22.58 -35.95
CA LYS A 10 -43.35 -23.69 -35.13
C LYS A 10 -43.36 -24.99 -35.96
N PHE A 11 -42.27 -25.78 -35.83
CA PHE A 11 -42.09 -27.26 -35.73
C PHE A 11 -43.00 -28.23 -36.54
N THR A 12 -42.60 -29.41 -37.09
CA THR A 12 -41.86 -30.59 -36.56
C THR A 12 -41.70 -31.71 -37.68
N PRO A 13 -41.25 -33.00 -37.49
CA PRO A 13 -40.18 -33.69 -38.27
C PRO A 13 -40.56 -35.05 -38.96
N LEU A 14 -39.60 -35.83 -39.52
CA LEU A 14 -39.36 -37.30 -39.27
C LEU A 14 -38.27 -38.01 -40.16
N LEU A 15 -37.48 -38.89 -39.49
CA LEU A 15 -36.87 -40.21 -39.83
C LEU A 15 -35.96 -40.50 -41.08
N PHE A 16 -34.85 -41.27 -40.89
CA PHE A 16 -34.66 -42.67 -41.38
C PHE A 16 -33.31 -43.37 -40.97
N HIS A 17 -33.32 -44.70 -41.15
CA HIS A 17 -32.58 -45.89 -40.66
C HIS A 17 -31.03 -46.09 -40.65
N LEU A 18 -30.63 -47.09 -39.83
CA LEU A 18 -29.35 -47.81 -39.70
C LEU A 18 -28.99 -48.75 -40.88
N THR A 19 -27.68 -48.98 -41.08
CA THR A 19 -27.12 -50.25 -41.60
C THR A 19 -25.73 -50.56 -40.99
N ARG A 20 -25.44 -51.87 -40.84
CA ARG A 20 -24.22 -52.48 -40.26
C ARG A 20 -23.13 -52.73 -41.32
N PHE A 21 -21.86 -52.68 -40.93
CA PHE A 21 -20.80 -53.56 -41.46
C PHE A 21 -19.72 -53.83 -40.40
N THR A 22 -19.19 -55.06 -40.42
CA THR A 22 -18.20 -55.64 -39.49
C THR A 22 -16.81 -55.73 -40.14
N HIS A 23 -15.73 -55.42 -39.41
CA HIS A 23 -14.53 -56.29 -39.32
C HIS A 23 -13.57 -55.86 -38.19
N SER A 24 -12.85 -56.88 -37.72
CA SER A 24 -12.00 -57.06 -36.54
C SER A 24 -10.62 -56.37 -36.54
N SER A 25 -10.12 -55.98 -35.36
CA SER A 25 -8.95 -56.59 -34.66
C SER A 25 -8.30 -55.62 -33.65
N LEU A 26 -7.59 -56.20 -32.68
CA LEU A 26 -7.20 -55.63 -31.39
C LEU A 26 -6.18 -54.48 -31.46
N CYS A 27 -6.39 -53.44 -30.65
CA CYS A 27 -5.31 -52.86 -29.84
C CYS A 27 -5.88 -52.09 -28.63
N LYS A 28 -5.33 -52.36 -27.44
CA LYS A 28 -5.66 -51.69 -26.18
C LYS A 28 -5.09 -50.27 -26.18
N SER A 29 -5.91 -49.26 -25.89
CA SER A 29 -5.46 -48.01 -25.24
C SER A 29 -6.67 -47.21 -24.73
N ASP A 30 -6.41 -46.41 -23.70
CA ASP A 30 -7.33 -45.77 -22.76
C ASP A 30 -8.51 -44.99 -23.35
N ARG A 31 -9.67 -45.13 -22.69
CA ARG A 31 -10.84 -44.26 -22.88
C ARG A 31 -10.54 -42.86 -22.35
N ARG A 32 -10.13 -41.93 -23.22
CA ARG A 32 -10.41 -40.49 -23.06
C ARG A 32 -11.65 -40.16 -23.88
N ALA A 33 -12.78 -39.99 -23.19
CA ALA A 33 -13.96 -39.37 -23.77
C ALA A 33 -13.70 -37.85 -23.88
N LEU A 34 -13.72 -37.33 -25.11
CA LEU A 34 -13.83 -35.90 -25.37
C LEU A 34 -15.11 -35.37 -24.72
N ARG A 35 -14.96 -34.51 -23.72
CA ARG A 35 -15.98 -33.53 -23.34
C ARG A 35 -15.60 -32.21 -24.01
N SER A 36 -16.57 -31.61 -24.70
CA SER A 36 -16.52 -30.22 -25.15
C SER A 36 -16.30 -29.31 -23.93
N LEU A 37 -15.11 -28.73 -23.81
CA LEU A 37 -14.82 -27.69 -22.83
C LEU A 37 -15.33 -26.35 -23.40
N SER A 38 -16.49 -25.91 -22.93
CA SER A 38 -16.78 -24.48 -22.85
C SER A 38 -15.82 -23.90 -21.80
N ILE A 39 -14.81 -23.16 -22.28
CA ILE A 39 -13.93 -22.38 -21.40
C ILE A 39 -14.72 -21.14 -20.99
N GLU A 40 -15.43 -21.23 -19.86
CA GLU A 40 -15.80 -20.03 -19.11
C GLU A 40 -14.51 -19.46 -18.52
N SER A 41 -14.13 -18.25 -18.94
CA SER A 41 -12.97 -17.58 -18.38
C SER A 41 -13.30 -17.12 -16.97
N ALA A 42 -12.81 -17.82 -15.95
CA ALA A 42 -12.76 -17.29 -14.60
C ALA A 42 -11.92 -16.01 -14.64
N GLN A 43 -12.55 -14.89 -14.31
CA GLN A 43 -11.96 -13.57 -14.48
C GLN A 43 -11.07 -13.27 -13.27
N ARG A 44 -9.77 -13.17 -13.51
CA ARG A 44 -8.75 -12.84 -12.51
C ARG A 44 -8.59 -11.32 -12.46
N VAL A 45 -8.89 -10.72 -11.31
CA VAL A 45 -8.73 -9.29 -11.04
C VAL A 45 -7.50 -9.10 -10.18
N PHE A 46 -6.58 -8.22 -10.57
CA PHE A 46 -5.40 -7.90 -9.78
C PHE A 46 -5.66 -6.60 -9.02
N GLN A 47 -5.59 -6.64 -7.69
CA GLN A 47 -5.68 -5.47 -6.83
C GLN A 47 -4.34 -5.26 -6.15
N LEU A 48 -3.76 -4.07 -6.28
CA LEU A 48 -2.69 -3.63 -5.40
C LEU A 48 -3.30 -3.41 -4.00
N LYS A 49 -2.97 -4.29 -3.08
CA LYS A 49 -3.38 -4.21 -1.69
C LYS A 49 -2.13 -3.98 -0.87
N VAL A 50 -2.11 -2.92 -0.06
CA VAL A 50 -1.09 -2.82 0.98
C VAL A 50 -1.43 -3.88 2.01
N ASP A 51 -0.58 -4.90 2.13
CA ASP A 51 -0.68 -5.90 3.17
C ASP A 51 -0.57 -5.16 4.53
N PRO A 52 -1.62 -5.18 5.37
CA PRO A 52 -1.60 -4.48 6.66
C PRO A 52 -0.54 -5.02 7.63
N LEU A 53 -0.17 -6.30 7.50
CA LEU A 53 0.79 -6.98 8.37
C LEU A 53 2.22 -6.78 7.89
N THR A 54 2.43 -6.77 6.58
CA THR A 54 3.76 -6.63 6.02
C THR A 54 4.02 -5.26 5.46
N GLY A 55 3.07 -4.34 5.37
CA GLY A 55 3.21 -3.00 4.79
C GLY A 55 3.66 -2.99 3.31
N ASN A 56 3.77 -4.15 2.66
CA ASN A 56 4.14 -4.28 1.26
C ASN A 56 2.90 -4.16 0.39
N SER A 57 3.02 -3.50 -0.75
CA SER A 57 2.00 -3.58 -1.79
C SER A 57 2.06 -4.97 -2.44
N GLU A 58 1.03 -5.78 -2.22
CA GLU A 58 0.83 -7.09 -2.84
C GLU A 58 -0.23 -7.01 -3.94
N TRP A 59 0.05 -7.61 -5.09
CA TRP A 59 -0.98 -7.83 -6.12
C TRP A 59 -1.81 -9.04 -5.75
N VAL A 60 -2.99 -8.81 -5.19
CA VAL A 60 -3.94 -9.87 -4.85
C VAL A 60 -4.77 -10.22 -6.08
N VAL A 61 -4.78 -11.50 -6.44
CA VAL A 61 -5.66 -12.04 -7.48
C VAL A 61 -7.02 -12.34 -6.83
N ILE A 62 -8.03 -11.55 -7.17
CA ILE A 62 -9.42 -11.82 -6.83
C ILE A 62 -10.02 -12.58 -8.01
N GLU A 63 -10.39 -13.84 -7.78
CA GLU A 63 -11.19 -14.61 -8.74
C GLU A 63 -12.66 -14.28 -8.48
N GLU A 64 -13.34 -13.63 -9.45
CA GLU A 64 -14.79 -13.51 -9.40
C GLU A 64 -15.39 -14.89 -9.68
N GLU A 65 -15.77 -15.64 -8.65
CA GLU A 65 -16.61 -16.83 -8.83
C GLU A 65 -18.01 -16.36 -9.29
N GLY A 66 -18.39 -16.79 -10.49
CA GLY A 66 -19.69 -16.51 -11.07
C GLY A 66 -20.82 -17.01 -10.18
N ASP A 67 -21.88 -16.21 -10.10
CA ASP A 67 -23.12 -16.42 -9.34
C ASP A 67 -23.43 -17.88 -8.95
N GLY A 68 -23.04 -18.25 -7.72
CA GLY A 68 -23.33 -19.53 -7.11
C GLY A 68 -23.23 -19.41 -5.60
N LYS A 69 -24.39 -19.47 -4.92
CA LYS A 69 -24.54 -19.36 -3.46
C LYS A 69 -23.47 -20.15 -2.68
N ALA A 70 -22.72 -19.46 -1.84
CA ALA A 70 -21.99 -20.05 -0.73
C ALA A 70 -22.66 -19.64 0.60
N ASP A 71 -23.25 -20.62 1.27
CA ASP A 71 -23.73 -20.51 2.64
C ASP A 71 -22.53 -20.38 3.61
N GLY A 72 -22.58 -19.38 4.49
CA GLY A 72 -21.71 -19.27 5.69
C GLY A 72 -20.79 -18.05 5.74
N ASP A 73 -21.23 -16.99 6.44
CA ASP A 73 -20.40 -15.95 7.09
C ASP A 73 -19.28 -15.26 6.29
N GLY A 74 -19.44 -15.10 4.97
CA GLY A 74 -18.59 -14.25 4.14
C GLY A 74 -19.27 -12.91 3.87
N LEU A 75 -18.65 -11.79 4.27
CA LEU A 75 -19.05 -10.46 3.78
C LEU A 75 -19.13 -10.50 2.24
N PRO A 76 -20.15 -9.87 1.62
CA PRO A 76 -20.16 -9.69 0.18
C PRO A 76 -18.87 -8.95 -0.25
N PRO A 77 -18.41 -9.10 -1.50
CA PRO A 77 -17.28 -8.32 -1.99
C PRO A 77 -17.60 -6.84 -1.75
N LYS A 78 -16.96 -6.23 -0.75
CA LYS A 78 -17.14 -4.82 -0.41
C LYS A 78 -16.98 -4.03 -1.68
N ASP A 79 -17.89 -3.09 -1.96
CA ASP A 79 -17.85 -2.17 -3.11
C ASP A 79 -16.43 -1.60 -3.32
N LEU A 80 -15.62 -2.30 -4.12
CA LEU A 80 -14.18 -2.10 -4.22
C LEU A 80 -13.83 -0.72 -4.81
N LEU A 81 -14.75 -0.13 -5.57
CA LEU A 81 -14.64 1.22 -6.11
C LEU A 81 -14.70 2.30 -5.02
N SER A 82 -15.48 2.08 -3.96
CA SER A 82 -15.73 3.10 -2.92
C SER A 82 -14.51 3.37 -2.01
N SER A 83 -13.56 2.44 -1.97
CA SER A 83 -12.32 2.55 -1.20
C SER A 83 -11.10 2.98 -2.03
N THR A 84 -11.32 3.39 -3.29
CA THR A 84 -10.23 3.85 -4.17
C THR A 84 -9.97 5.35 -4.02
N SER A 85 -8.77 5.77 -4.40
CA SER A 85 -8.36 7.18 -4.45
C SER A 85 -8.92 7.94 -5.66
N TYR A 86 -9.65 7.29 -6.59
CA TYR A 86 -10.08 7.90 -7.86
C TYR A 86 -10.85 9.20 -7.67
N LEU A 87 -11.75 9.29 -6.69
CA LEU A 87 -12.54 10.49 -6.47
C LEU A 87 -11.67 11.67 -5.99
N ASP A 88 -10.71 11.41 -5.10
CA ASP A 88 -9.76 12.42 -4.63
C ASP A 88 -8.86 12.90 -5.77
N MET A 89 -8.33 11.96 -6.57
CA MET A 89 -7.54 12.25 -7.79
C MET A 89 -8.30 13.10 -8.82
N LEU A 90 -9.61 12.86 -8.99
CA LEU A 90 -10.46 13.63 -9.89
C LEU A 90 -10.79 15.03 -9.33
N ASN A 91 -10.82 15.19 -8.01
CA ASN A 91 -11.03 16.48 -7.35
C ASN A 91 -9.73 17.30 -7.21
N ASP A 92 -8.56 16.70 -7.43
CA ASP A 92 -7.29 17.43 -7.55
C ASP A 92 -7.23 18.25 -8.85
N SER A 93 -7.83 19.44 -8.79
CA SER A 93 -7.90 20.38 -9.90
C SER A 93 -6.53 20.86 -10.38
N TRP A 94 -5.52 20.86 -9.52
CA TRP A 94 -4.16 21.29 -9.86
C TRP A 94 -3.41 20.22 -10.62
N ARG A 95 -3.44 18.97 -10.14
CA ARG A 95 -2.97 17.80 -10.88
C ARG A 95 -3.61 17.78 -12.26
N ASN A 96 -4.94 17.84 -12.31
CA ASN A 96 -5.70 17.77 -13.55
C ASN A 96 -5.39 18.93 -14.51
N ARG A 97 -5.06 20.11 -14.00
CA ARG A 97 -4.63 21.25 -14.83
C ARG A 97 -3.21 21.07 -15.36
N ALA A 98 -2.28 20.71 -14.50
CA ALA A 98 -0.88 20.55 -14.86
C ALA A 98 -0.70 19.45 -15.92
N PHE A 99 -1.35 18.29 -15.75
CA PHE A 99 -1.35 17.23 -16.75
C PHE A 99 -1.97 17.69 -18.08
N ARG A 100 -3.09 18.41 -18.05
CA ARG A 100 -3.73 18.93 -19.27
C ARG A 100 -2.79 19.86 -20.04
N GLU A 101 -2.21 20.85 -19.37
CA GLU A 101 -1.31 21.82 -19.98
C GLU A 101 -0.07 21.12 -20.57
N ALA A 102 0.48 20.12 -19.86
CA ALA A 102 1.62 19.35 -20.36
C ALA A 102 1.26 18.46 -21.56
N ILE A 103 0.09 17.81 -21.55
CA ILE A 103 -0.41 17.02 -22.67
C ILE A 103 -0.64 17.91 -23.90
N GLU A 104 -1.32 19.05 -23.73
CA GLU A 104 -1.56 20.02 -24.82
C GLU A 104 -0.25 20.58 -25.39
N LYS A 105 0.76 20.81 -24.55
CA LYS A 105 2.09 21.25 -24.99
C LYS A 105 2.85 20.17 -25.76
N THR A 106 2.64 18.90 -25.41
CA THR A 106 3.36 17.75 -25.99
C THR A 106 2.71 17.27 -27.29
N VAL A 107 1.38 17.22 -27.33
CA VAL A 107 0.58 16.75 -28.47
C VAL A 107 0.38 17.89 -29.48
N LYS A 108 1.35 18.10 -30.37
CA LYS A 108 1.34 19.20 -31.37
C LYS A 108 0.81 18.82 -32.77
N LYS A 109 0.55 17.53 -32.98
CA LYS A 109 0.05 16.97 -34.24
C LYS A 109 -0.67 15.64 -33.97
N PRO A 110 -1.54 15.19 -34.88
CA PRO A 110 -2.05 13.83 -34.83
C PRO A 110 -0.92 12.79 -34.74
N CYS A 111 -0.97 11.91 -33.74
CA CYS A 111 0.03 10.89 -33.45
C CYS A 111 -0.59 9.70 -32.68
N HIS A 112 0.21 8.70 -32.32
CA HIS A 112 -0.22 7.61 -31.45
C HIS A 112 0.17 7.92 -29.98
N VAL A 113 -0.84 8.13 -29.14
CA VAL A 113 -0.68 8.30 -27.69
C VAL A 113 -1.05 7.01 -26.97
N LEU A 114 -0.21 6.55 -26.06
CA LEU A 114 -0.49 5.43 -25.15
C LEU A 114 -0.69 5.96 -23.72
N ASP A 115 -1.83 5.66 -23.12
CA ASP A 115 -2.19 5.98 -21.73
C ASP A 115 -2.14 4.71 -20.86
N ILE A 116 -1.14 4.62 -19.98
CA ILE A 116 -0.96 3.48 -19.05
C ILE A 116 -1.52 3.85 -17.69
N GLY A 117 -2.46 3.02 -17.19
CA GLY A 117 -3.18 3.30 -15.94
C GLY A 117 -4.33 4.30 -16.18
N ALA A 118 -5.09 4.10 -17.26
CA ALA A 118 -5.98 5.14 -17.77
C ALA A 118 -7.14 5.49 -16.83
N GLY A 119 -7.50 4.64 -15.85
CA GLY A 119 -8.50 4.93 -14.82
C GLY A 119 -9.87 5.28 -15.40
N THR A 120 -10.28 6.55 -15.27
CA THR A 120 -11.54 7.05 -15.87
C THR A 120 -11.42 7.48 -17.33
N GLY A 121 -10.21 7.46 -17.89
CA GLY A 121 -9.87 7.97 -19.22
C GLY A 121 -9.67 9.48 -19.27
N LEU A 122 -9.44 10.14 -18.11
CA LEU A 122 -9.27 11.60 -18.06
C LEU A 122 -8.10 12.09 -18.92
N LEU A 123 -6.91 11.51 -18.72
CA LEU A 123 -5.70 11.90 -19.45
C LEU A 123 -5.80 11.53 -20.94
N SER A 124 -6.29 10.32 -21.23
CA SER A 124 -6.75 9.90 -22.56
C SER A 124 -7.63 10.95 -23.26
N MET A 125 -8.68 11.45 -22.60
CA MET A 125 -9.56 12.48 -23.17
C MET A 125 -8.85 13.81 -23.41
N MET A 126 -7.92 14.22 -22.53
CA MET A 126 -7.09 15.41 -22.75
C MET A 126 -6.24 15.25 -24.01
N ALA A 127 -5.59 14.09 -24.19
CA ALA A 127 -4.76 13.80 -25.35
C ALA A 127 -5.57 13.83 -26.66
N ALA A 128 -6.75 13.21 -26.69
CA ALA A 128 -7.62 13.22 -27.86
C ALA A 128 -8.09 14.65 -28.23
N ARG A 129 -8.42 15.50 -27.25
CA ARG A 129 -8.81 16.90 -27.50
C ARG A 129 -7.63 17.74 -28.02
N ALA A 130 -6.43 17.51 -27.50
CA ALA A 130 -5.22 18.16 -28.00
C ALA A 130 -4.95 17.79 -29.48
N MET A 131 -5.14 16.51 -29.85
CA MET A 131 -5.02 16.08 -31.25
C MET A 131 -6.06 16.75 -32.17
N ASP A 132 -7.33 16.80 -31.76
CA ASP A 132 -8.40 17.44 -32.55
C ASP A 132 -8.09 18.91 -32.84
N SER A 133 -7.55 19.61 -31.83
CA SER A 133 -7.23 21.03 -31.89
C SER A 133 -6.07 21.31 -32.86
N CYS A 134 -5.12 20.37 -33.00
CA CYS A 134 -4.02 20.46 -33.97
C CYS A 134 -4.47 20.14 -35.39
N ASP A 135 -5.36 19.16 -35.58
CA ASP A 135 -5.86 18.74 -36.91
C ASP A 135 -6.65 19.88 -37.58
N ALA A 136 -7.52 20.56 -36.81
CA ALA A 136 -8.27 21.73 -37.28
C ALA A 136 -7.36 22.88 -37.75
N GLN A 137 -6.14 22.98 -37.24
CA GLN A 137 -5.18 24.01 -37.63
C GLN A 137 -4.32 23.61 -38.83
N GLN A 138 -4.09 22.30 -39.05
CA GLN A 138 -3.09 21.82 -40.02
C GLN A 138 -3.68 21.15 -41.26
N ASN A 139 -5.01 20.93 -41.36
CA ASN A 139 -5.67 20.24 -42.48
C ASN A 139 -4.97 18.91 -42.85
N ALA A 140 -4.39 18.25 -41.86
CA ALA A 140 -3.58 17.06 -42.04
C ALA A 140 -4.51 15.86 -41.84
N GLY A 141 -5.15 15.38 -42.92
CA GLY A 141 -6.15 14.30 -42.90
C GLY A 141 -5.74 12.93 -42.33
N SER A 142 -4.69 12.86 -41.50
CA SER A 142 -4.30 11.75 -40.65
C SER A 142 -4.96 11.88 -39.27
N ARG A 143 -5.83 10.93 -38.93
CA ARG A 143 -6.48 10.88 -37.62
C ARG A 143 -5.52 10.25 -36.60
N GLY A 144 -5.21 11.01 -35.54
CA GLY A 144 -4.44 10.51 -34.40
C GLY A 144 -5.22 9.46 -33.62
N ILE A 145 -4.51 8.67 -32.80
CA ILE A 145 -5.10 7.55 -32.05
C ILE A 145 -4.65 7.59 -30.59
N VAL A 146 -5.60 7.38 -29.68
CA VAL A 146 -5.30 7.15 -28.26
C VAL A 146 -5.55 5.69 -27.93
N SER A 147 -4.53 5.02 -27.43
CA SER A 147 -4.59 3.68 -26.87
C SER A 147 -4.56 3.80 -25.35
N ALA A 148 -5.56 3.27 -24.65
CA ALA A 148 -5.68 3.38 -23.20
C ALA A 148 -5.77 1.98 -22.59
N CYS A 149 -4.92 1.68 -21.61
CA CYS A 149 -4.98 0.41 -20.88
C CYS A 149 -5.27 0.61 -19.39
N GLU A 150 -6.20 -0.21 -18.90
CA GLU A 150 -6.64 -0.24 -17.51
C GLU A 150 -6.88 -1.70 -17.12
N SER A 151 -6.26 -2.14 -16.02
CA SER A 151 -6.31 -3.52 -15.57
C SER A 151 -7.56 -3.79 -14.72
N TYR A 152 -8.09 -2.78 -14.05
CA TYR A 152 -9.25 -2.93 -13.18
C TYR A 152 -10.56 -2.82 -13.96
N LEU A 153 -11.19 -3.97 -14.23
CA LEU A 153 -12.38 -4.09 -15.08
C LEU A 153 -13.54 -3.12 -14.72
N PRO A 154 -13.89 -2.89 -13.43
CA PRO A 154 -14.91 -1.90 -13.09
C PRO A 154 -14.58 -0.50 -13.61
N MET A 155 -13.29 -0.11 -13.60
CA MET A 155 -12.83 1.17 -14.18
C MET A 155 -12.87 1.16 -15.69
N VAL A 156 -12.54 0.06 -16.36
CA VAL A 156 -12.73 -0.08 -17.82
C VAL A 156 -14.21 0.12 -18.21
N LYS A 157 -15.12 -0.49 -17.45
CA LYS A 157 -16.57 -0.36 -17.66
C LYS A 157 -17.03 1.09 -17.44
N LEU A 158 -16.50 1.76 -16.42
CA LEU A 158 -16.76 3.17 -16.13
C LEU A 158 -16.21 4.08 -17.24
N MET A 159 -14.94 3.91 -17.61
CA MET A 159 -14.27 4.66 -18.66
C MET A 159 -15.04 4.61 -19.98
N ARG A 160 -15.48 3.42 -20.41
CA ARG A 160 -16.30 3.29 -21.64
C ARG A 160 -17.59 4.15 -21.57
N LYS A 161 -18.26 4.19 -20.42
CA LYS A 161 -19.43 5.06 -20.22
C LYS A 161 -19.06 6.54 -20.25
N VAL A 162 -17.97 6.93 -19.59
CA VAL A 162 -17.46 8.31 -19.57
C VAL A 162 -17.12 8.76 -21.00
N LEU A 163 -16.40 7.95 -21.77
CA LEU A 163 -16.04 8.23 -23.16
C LEU A 163 -17.29 8.37 -24.04
N ARG A 164 -18.30 7.51 -23.88
CA ARG A 164 -19.55 7.61 -24.62
C ARG A 164 -20.31 8.90 -24.32
N ILE A 165 -20.47 9.25 -23.05
CA ILE A 165 -21.17 10.46 -22.63
C ILE A 165 -20.45 11.72 -23.14
N ASN A 166 -19.12 11.69 -23.23
CA ASN A 166 -18.32 12.76 -23.81
C ASN A 166 -18.28 12.75 -25.35
N GLY A 167 -18.99 11.84 -26.03
CA GLY A 167 -18.99 11.74 -27.50
C GLY A 167 -17.64 11.29 -28.09
N MET A 168 -16.84 10.60 -27.29
CA MET A 168 -15.43 10.33 -27.54
C MET A 168 -15.12 8.84 -27.77
N GLU A 169 -16.09 7.93 -27.59
CA GLU A 169 -15.92 6.46 -27.69
C GLU A 169 -15.17 5.99 -28.96
N THR A 170 -15.36 6.64 -30.12
CA THR A 170 -14.73 6.24 -31.39
C THR A 170 -13.30 6.77 -31.59
N LYS A 171 -12.74 7.50 -30.62
CA LYS A 171 -11.37 8.05 -30.69
C LYS A 171 -10.33 7.20 -29.95
N PHE A 172 -10.75 6.14 -29.28
CA PHE A 172 -9.90 5.35 -28.38
C PHE A 172 -9.84 3.88 -28.76
N GLN A 173 -8.68 3.27 -28.57
CA GLN A 173 -8.53 1.83 -28.42
C GLN A 173 -8.40 1.53 -26.92
N LEU A 174 -9.43 0.88 -26.35
CA LEU A 174 -9.50 0.58 -24.91
C LEU A 174 -9.13 -0.88 -24.64
N PHE A 175 -8.09 -1.10 -23.83
CA PHE A 175 -7.60 -2.41 -23.43
C PHE A 175 -7.87 -2.68 -21.94
N SER A 176 -8.51 -3.81 -21.64
CA SER A 176 -8.87 -4.23 -20.28
C SER A 176 -7.81 -5.14 -19.67
N ARG A 177 -6.55 -4.70 -19.65
CA ARG A 177 -5.36 -5.48 -19.26
C ARG A 177 -4.26 -4.59 -18.72
N CYS A 178 -3.29 -5.17 -18.05
CA CYS A 178 -2.05 -4.49 -17.69
C CYS A 178 -1.23 -4.15 -18.95
N SER A 179 -0.37 -3.13 -18.85
CA SER A 179 0.44 -2.67 -19.99
C SER A 179 1.47 -3.71 -20.45
N ASP A 180 1.97 -4.55 -19.53
CA ASP A 180 2.90 -5.66 -19.77
C ASP A 180 2.30 -6.84 -20.56
N GLU A 181 0.98 -6.85 -20.72
CA GLU A 181 0.27 -7.84 -21.55
C GLU A 181 0.11 -7.39 -23.01
N LEU A 182 0.33 -6.11 -23.31
CA LEU A 182 0.10 -5.54 -24.64
C LEU A 182 1.25 -5.84 -25.60
N LYS A 183 0.92 -6.11 -26.87
CA LYS A 183 1.92 -6.37 -27.92
C LYS A 183 1.61 -5.59 -29.20
N VAL A 184 2.65 -4.98 -29.77
CA VAL A 184 2.56 -4.35 -31.09
C VAL A 184 2.42 -5.43 -32.17
N GLY A 185 1.50 -5.22 -33.12
CA GLY A 185 1.09 -6.17 -34.14
C GLY A 185 -0.01 -7.13 -33.72
N VAL A 186 -0.36 -7.17 -32.43
CA VAL A 186 -1.48 -7.98 -31.90
C VAL A 186 -2.57 -7.07 -31.34
N ASP A 187 -2.21 -6.27 -30.33
CA ASP A 187 -3.12 -5.35 -29.65
C ASP A 187 -3.00 -3.94 -30.23
N LEU A 188 -1.76 -3.45 -30.37
CA LEU A 188 -1.46 -2.13 -30.92
C LEU A 188 -1.01 -2.25 -32.38
N ALA A 189 -1.54 -1.42 -33.28
CA ALA A 189 -1.13 -1.45 -34.69
C ALA A 189 0.33 -0.99 -34.89
N THR A 190 0.74 0.04 -34.14
CA THR A 190 2.09 0.61 -34.18
C THR A 190 2.58 0.90 -32.77
N ARG A 191 3.89 1.10 -32.62
CA ARG A 191 4.46 1.68 -31.40
C ARG A 191 3.94 3.10 -31.19
N ALA A 192 3.74 3.50 -29.94
CA ALA A 192 3.24 4.84 -29.60
C ALA A 192 4.36 5.89 -29.62
N ASP A 193 4.01 7.08 -30.10
CA ASP A 193 4.90 8.25 -30.17
C ASP A 193 5.00 8.97 -28.82
N ILE A 194 3.90 8.93 -28.07
CA ILE A 194 3.74 9.63 -26.80
C ILE A 194 3.25 8.66 -25.73
N LEU A 195 3.94 8.61 -24.59
CA LEU A 195 3.45 7.97 -23.37
C LEU A 195 2.80 9.02 -22.46
N VAL A 196 1.60 8.74 -22.00
CA VAL A 196 0.97 9.42 -20.88
C VAL A 196 0.76 8.38 -19.79
N SER A 197 1.12 8.69 -18.55
CA SER A 197 0.89 7.76 -17.45
C SER A 197 0.85 8.48 -16.11
N GLU A 198 -0.03 8.01 -15.24
CA GLU A 198 -0.07 8.39 -13.83
C GLU A 198 -0.35 7.12 -13.04
N ILE A 199 0.74 6.42 -12.71
CA ILE A 199 0.78 5.22 -11.87
C ILE A 199 1.76 5.47 -10.73
N LEU A 200 1.47 6.50 -9.92
CA LEU A 200 2.36 7.02 -8.89
C LEU A 200 1.67 6.95 -7.54
N ASP A 201 2.38 6.52 -6.51
CA ASP A 201 1.93 6.66 -5.11
C ASP A 201 2.73 7.73 -4.36
N SER A 202 2.52 7.82 -3.04
CA SER A 202 3.26 8.74 -2.17
C SER A 202 4.78 8.46 -2.17
N GLU A 203 5.19 7.21 -2.38
CA GLU A 203 6.59 6.79 -2.49
C GLU A 203 7.14 6.90 -3.93
N LEU A 204 6.32 7.32 -4.90
CA LEU A 204 6.57 7.36 -6.35
C LEU A 204 6.54 5.98 -7.03
N LEU A 205 7.18 4.97 -6.44
CA LEU A 205 7.42 3.67 -7.10
C LEU A 205 6.40 2.58 -6.77
N GLY A 206 5.58 2.75 -5.74
CA GLY A 206 4.78 1.67 -5.15
C GLY A 206 3.64 1.14 -6.03
N GLU A 207 3.32 1.81 -7.14
CA GLU A 207 2.35 1.35 -8.15
C GLU A 207 3.00 0.68 -9.37
N GLY A 208 4.30 0.39 -9.32
CA GLY A 208 4.98 -0.34 -10.40
C GLY A 208 5.38 0.53 -11.58
N LEU A 209 5.80 1.76 -11.29
CA LEU A 209 6.30 2.71 -12.28
C LEU A 209 7.47 2.13 -13.10
N ILE A 210 8.50 1.62 -12.42
CA ILE A 210 9.71 1.08 -13.06
C ILE A 210 9.39 -0.08 -14.02
N PRO A 211 8.73 -1.17 -13.59
CA PRO A 211 8.45 -2.30 -14.48
C PRO A 211 7.54 -1.89 -15.66
N SER A 212 6.56 -1.01 -15.43
CA SER A 212 5.68 -0.50 -16.48
C SER A 212 6.45 0.31 -17.53
N LEU A 213 7.34 1.20 -17.12
CA LEU A 213 8.19 1.98 -18.04
C LEU A 213 9.17 1.09 -18.79
N GLN A 214 9.79 0.10 -18.12
CA GLN A 214 10.68 -0.84 -18.77
C GLN A 214 9.98 -1.58 -19.91
N HIS A 215 8.81 -2.17 -19.63
CA HIS A 215 8.03 -2.85 -20.65
C HIS A 215 7.60 -1.89 -21.77
N ALA A 216 7.11 -0.69 -21.44
CA ALA A 216 6.67 0.27 -22.43
C ALA A 216 7.81 0.64 -23.40
N HIS A 217 9.00 0.95 -22.90
CA HIS A 217 10.17 1.25 -23.75
C HIS A 217 10.59 0.05 -24.61
N ASP A 218 10.62 -1.15 -24.03
CA ASP A 218 11.06 -2.35 -24.72
C ASP A 218 10.08 -2.74 -25.85
N MET A 219 8.78 -2.65 -25.58
CA MET A 219 7.75 -3.30 -26.40
C MET A 219 6.76 -2.36 -27.08
N LEU A 220 6.45 -1.21 -26.48
CA LEU A 220 5.27 -0.40 -26.86
C LEU A 220 5.61 0.96 -27.46
N LEU A 221 6.75 1.57 -27.12
CA LEU A 221 7.10 2.93 -27.50
C LEU A 221 8.09 2.97 -28.68
N VAL A 222 8.02 4.04 -29.47
CA VAL A 222 9.04 4.34 -30.50
C VAL A 222 10.39 4.65 -29.86
N LYS A 223 11.45 4.69 -30.66
CA LYS A 223 12.75 5.21 -30.20
C LYS A 223 12.61 6.71 -29.93
N ASN A 224 13.02 7.16 -28.74
CA ASN A 224 12.88 8.55 -28.26
C ASN A 224 11.41 9.02 -28.18
N PRO A 225 10.57 8.37 -27.37
CA PRO A 225 9.19 8.79 -27.21
C PRO A 225 9.12 10.13 -26.49
N LEU A 226 8.04 10.87 -26.71
CA LEU A 226 7.67 11.97 -25.81
C LEU A 226 6.91 11.38 -24.62
N THR A 227 7.06 11.95 -23.43
CA THR A 227 6.41 11.42 -22.23
C THR A 227 5.81 12.52 -21.38
N VAL A 228 4.64 12.25 -20.81
CA VAL A 228 4.00 13.06 -19.77
C VAL A 228 3.64 12.12 -18.60
N PRO A 229 4.31 12.23 -17.44
CA PRO A 229 5.35 13.21 -17.10
C PRO A 229 6.66 13.02 -17.89
N TYR A 230 7.49 14.06 -17.88
CA TYR A 230 8.83 14.02 -18.47
C TYR A 230 9.86 13.41 -17.50
N ARG A 231 9.78 13.80 -16.23
CA ARG A 231 10.70 13.38 -15.17
C ARG A 231 10.01 13.42 -13.79
N ALA A 232 10.39 12.51 -12.91
CA ALA A 232 10.11 12.59 -11.47
C ALA A 232 11.42 12.72 -10.69
N ILE A 233 11.43 13.55 -9.65
CA ILE A 233 12.58 13.75 -8.77
C ILE A 233 12.14 13.54 -7.33
N THR A 234 12.80 12.64 -6.60
CA THR A 234 12.55 12.44 -5.17
C THR A 234 13.46 13.34 -4.35
N TYR A 235 12.89 13.93 -3.31
CA TYR A 235 13.57 14.80 -2.36
C TYR A 235 13.43 14.26 -0.96
N CYS A 236 14.40 14.60 -0.12
CA CYS A 236 14.39 14.30 1.29
C CYS A 236 14.82 15.51 2.13
N GLN A 237 14.44 15.47 3.40
CA GLN A 237 14.89 16.40 4.43
C GLN A 237 15.04 15.66 5.77
N LEU A 238 16.15 15.93 6.48
CA LEU A 238 16.37 15.38 7.81
C LEU A 238 15.59 16.20 8.84
N VAL A 239 14.87 15.52 9.73
CA VAL A 239 14.02 16.18 10.74
C VAL A 239 14.22 15.62 12.15
N GLU A 240 14.09 16.51 13.12
CA GLU A 240 13.89 16.20 14.54
C GLU A 240 12.41 16.39 14.87
N SER A 241 11.76 15.36 15.41
CA SER A 241 10.40 15.43 15.91
C SER A 241 10.18 14.41 17.03
N GLU A 242 9.80 14.87 18.22
CA GLU A 242 9.53 13.96 19.35
C GLU A 242 8.31 13.06 19.07
N PHE A 243 7.33 13.56 18.32
CA PHE A 243 6.18 12.78 17.89
C PHE A 243 6.57 11.63 16.99
N LEU A 244 7.37 11.88 15.94
CA LEU A 244 7.85 10.82 15.07
C LEU A 244 8.74 9.83 15.84
N LEU A 245 9.58 10.31 16.76
CA LEU A 245 10.40 9.44 17.62
C LEU A 245 9.53 8.46 18.43
N LYS A 246 8.46 8.94 19.06
CA LYS A 246 7.52 8.11 19.84
C LYS A 246 6.86 7.02 19.02
N GLN A 247 6.77 7.20 17.69
CA GLN A 247 6.17 6.22 16.80
C GLN A 247 7.09 5.03 16.47
N HIS A 248 8.38 5.07 16.79
CA HIS A 248 9.29 3.94 16.51
C HIS A 248 10.22 3.55 17.67
N ASP A 249 10.44 4.43 18.64
CA ASP A 249 11.37 4.21 19.75
C ASP A 249 10.66 3.82 21.04
N LEU A 250 10.08 2.62 21.06
CA LEU A 250 9.37 2.11 22.24
C LEU A 250 10.31 1.95 23.45
N HIS A 251 11.53 1.46 23.23
CA HIS A 251 12.49 1.16 24.29
C HIS A 251 12.76 2.39 25.17
N ASN A 252 13.10 3.52 24.55
CA ASN A 252 13.41 4.73 25.32
C ASN A 252 12.15 5.42 25.81
N SER A 253 11.03 5.31 25.08
CA SER A 253 9.75 5.84 25.54
C SER A 253 9.30 5.15 26.83
N GLU A 254 9.36 3.83 26.91
CA GLU A 254 8.95 3.10 28.11
C GLU A 254 9.92 3.21 29.28
N SER A 255 11.21 3.47 29.02
CA SER A 255 12.21 3.68 30.09
C SER A 255 11.87 4.83 31.04
N LYS A 256 11.02 5.77 30.58
CA LYS A 256 10.53 6.92 31.35
C LYS A 256 9.27 6.61 32.17
N VAL A 257 8.68 5.42 32.00
CA VAL A 257 7.42 5.01 32.64
C VAL A 257 7.71 4.22 33.92
N SER A 258 6.98 4.51 34.99
CA SER A 258 7.18 3.88 36.31
C SER A 258 6.15 2.78 36.62
N ASP A 259 5.78 1.97 35.64
CA ASP A 259 4.79 0.88 35.81
C ASP A 259 5.41 -0.52 35.98
N ARG A 260 6.74 -0.62 35.90
CA ARG A 260 7.53 -1.88 35.97
C ARG A 260 7.26 -2.87 34.84
N VAL A 261 6.47 -2.50 33.84
CA VAL A 261 6.24 -3.30 32.63
C VAL A 261 7.31 -2.96 31.60
N HIS A 262 8.00 -3.97 31.09
CA HIS A 262 9.04 -3.83 30.08
C HIS A 262 8.62 -4.57 28.81
N LEU A 263 8.02 -3.86 27.87
CA LEU A 263 7.65 -4.42 26.56
C LEU A 263 8.89 -4.61 25.68
N VAL A 264 9.90 -3.77 25.86
CA VAL A 264 11.18 -3.81 25.17
C VAL A 264 12.31 -3.76 26.22
N PRO A 265 12.59 -4.89 26.91
CA PRO A 265 13.65 -4.96 27.92
C PRO A 265 15.03 -4.54 27.38
N SER A 266 15.91 -4.07 28.27
CA SER A 266 17.30 -3.74 27.92
C SER A 266 18.03 -4.93 27.28
N GLY A 267 18.71 -4.70 26.16
CA GLY A 267 19.35 -5.73 25.34
C GLY A 267 18.40 -6.44 24.36
N MET A 268 17.13 -6.03 24.29
CA MET A 268 16.10 -6.55 23.38
C MET A 268 15.42 -5.42 22.59
N GLU A 269 16.16 -4.38 22.21
CA GLU A 269 15.64 -3.13 21.60
C GLU A 269 14.87 -3.35 20.29
N THR A 270 15.03 -4.52 19.66
CA THR A 270 14.38 -4.89 18.39
C THR A 270 13.24 -5.89 18.56
N VAL A 271 12.89 -6.29 19.80
CA VAL A 271 11.87 -7.33 20.05
C VAL A 271 10.46 -6.85 19.69
N VAL A 272 10.20 -5.56 19.79
CA VAL A 272 9.01 -4.89 19.24
C VAL A 272 9.49 -3.74 18.39
N HIS A 273 9.16 -3.73 17.10
CA HIS A 273 9.65 -2.70 16.18
C HIS A 273 8.66 -2.36 15.06
N VAL A 274 8.88 -1.21 14.45
CA VAL A 274 8.20 -0.77 13.23
C VAL A 274 8.91 -1.37 12.01
N LYS A 275 8.16 -1.74 10.98
CA LYS A 275 8.76 -2.23 9.74
C LYS A 275 9.65 -1.13 9.12
N PRO A 276 10.89 -1.44 8.69
CA PRO A 276 11.75 -0.46 8.01
C PRO A 276 11.25 -0.21 6.58
N GLN A 277 10.30 0.72 6.44
CA GLN A 277 9.71 1.15 5.18
C GLN A 277 9.34 2.64 5.22
N GLN A 278 8.89 3.18 4.09
CA GLN A 278 8.26 4.49 4.06
C GLN A 278 6.81 4.42 4.56
N TYR A 279 6.42 5.42 5.34
CA TYR A 279 5.07 5.60 5.85
C TYR A 279 4.48 6.88 5.28
N ALA A 280 3.42 6.76 4.48
CA ALA A 280 2.72 7.90 3.91
C ALA A 280 1.96 8.68 5.01
N MET A 281 2.27 9.97 5.17
CA MET A 281 1.74 10.82 6.23
C MET A 281 1.49 12.25 5.74
N HIS A 282 0.41 12.87 6.25
CA HIS A 282 0.14 14.29 6.09
C HIS A 282 1.10 15.11 6.95
N CYS A 283 2.33 15.29 6.47
CA CYS A 283 3.41 15.89 7.25
C CYS A 283 3.15 17.37 7.58
N ASP A 284 2.35 18.07 6.77
CA ASP A 284 1.90 19.44 7.05
C ASP A 284 1.22 19.59 8.41
N ALA A 285 0.46 18.57 8.84
CA ALA A 285 -0.20 18.57 10.16
C ALA A 285 0.80 18.49 11.32
N LEU A 286 2.02 18.02 11.06
CA LEU A 286 3.12 17.89 12.02
C LEU A 286 4.10 19.06 11.97
N SER A 287 3.83 20.10 11.17
CA SER A 287 4.75 21.22 10.94
C SER A 287 5.24 21.91 12.22
N ASN A 288 4.38 22.03 13.25
CA ASN A 288 4.75 22.62 14.54
C ASN A 288 5.60 21.69 15.43
N GLU A 289 5.66 20.41 15.10
CA GLU A 289 6.40 19.37 15.85
C GLU A 289 7.69 18.95 15.13
N ILE A 290 8.00 19.60 14.01
CA ILE A 290 9.15 19.30 13.17
C ILE A 290 10.17 20.45 13.26
N LYS A 291 11.38 20.09 13.64
CA LYS A 291 12.56 20.93 13.51
C LYS A 291 13.41 20.42 12.35
N LEU A 292 13.69 21.31 11.40
CA LEU A 292 14.45 21.01 10.20
C LEU A 292 15.94 20.93 10.53
N LEU A 293 16.58 19.82 10.16
CA LEU A 293 18.00 19.59 10.41
C LEU A 293 18.85 19.67 9.14
N SER A 294 18.24 19.67 7.95
CA SER A 294 18.95 19.91 6.68
C SER A 294 18.14 20.83 5.77
N GLU A 295 18.81 21.40 4.77
CA GLU A 295 18.12 21.84 3.56
C GLU A 295 17.52 20.62 2.83
N PRO A 296 16.48 20.79 2.00
CA PRO A 296 16.01 19.75 1.10
C PRO A 296 17.10 19.33 0.12
N PHE A 297 17.22 18.03 -0.14
CA PHE A 297 18.19 17.48 -1.09
C PHE A 297 17.54 16.46 -2.03
N GLU A 298 17.99 16.46 -3.28
CA GLU A 298 17.57 15.48 -4.30
C GLU A 298 18.20 14.10 -4.01
N VAL A 299 17.41 13.04 -4.23
CA VAL A 299 17.84 11.65 -4.03
C VAL A 299 17.92 10.89 -5.34
N PHE A 300 16.78 10.71 -6.02
CA PHE A 300 16.70 9.99 -7.29
C PHE A 300 15.95 10.81 -8.34
N SER A 301 16.37 10.63 -9.60
CA SER A 301 15.73 11.22 -10.77
C SER A 301 15.33 10.12 -11.74
N PHE A 302 14.06 10.08 -12.11
CA PHE A 302 13.48 9.11 -13.04
C PHE A 302 13.03 9.83 -14.30
N ASP A 303 13.81 9.68 -15.37
CA ASP A 303 13.51 10.20 -16.71
C ASP A 303 12.54 9.24 -17.43
N PHE A 304 11.28 9.65 -17.63
CA PHE A 304 10.24 8.77 -18.22
C PHE A 304 10.51 8.45 -19.69
N TRP A 305 11.23 9.33 -20.38
CA TRP A 305 11.66 9.18 -21.77
C TRP A 305 12.84 8.20 -21.94
N ARG A 306 13.40 7.69 -20.84
CA ARG A 306 14.42 6.64 -20.82
C ARG A 306 13.88 5.38 -20.15
N ARG A 307 14.36 4.22 -20.61
CA ARG A 307 14.13 2.95 -19.92
C ARG A 307 14.85 2.97 -18.56
N PRO A 308 14.15 2.87 -17.41
CA PRO A 308 14.78 2.94 -16.10
C PRO A 308 15.50 1.62 -15.74
N GLU A 309 16.49 1.72 -14.85
CA GLU A 309 17.12 0.55 -14.22
C GLU A 309 16.20 -0.02 -13.12
N SER A 310 16.24 -1.34 -12.90
CA SER A 310 15.44 -2.00 -11.86
C SER A 310 15.89 -1.69 -10.43
N ARG A 311 17.10 -1.15 -10.27
CA ARG A 311 17.69 -0.84 -8.97
C ARG A 311 18.66 0.32 -9.12
N GLY A 312 18.67 1.21 -8.14
CA GLY A 312 19.63 2.30 -8.05
C GLY A 312 20.13 2.49 -6.62
N GLU A 313 21.32 3.06 -6.50
CA GLU A 313 21.98 3.32 -5.23
C GLU A 313 22.77 4.61 -5.31
N THR A 314 22.67 5.44 -4.28
CA THR A 314 23.42 6.70 -4.19
C THR A 314 23.85 6.98 -2.75
N GLU A 315 24.95 7.69 -2.60
CA GLU A 315 25.46 8.19 -1.32
C GLU A 315 25.51 9.71 -1.32
N LEU A 316 24.82 10.31 -0.36
CA LEU A 316 24.61 11.75 -0.25
C LEU A 316 25.30 12.26 1.01
N LYS A 317 26.03 13.38 0.85
CA LYS A 317 26.69 14.09 1.95
C LYS A 317 25.83 15.29 2.32
N ILE A 318 25.14 15.20 3.44
CA ILE A 318 24.18 16.21 3.89
C ILE A 318 24.83 17.04 4.99
N ILE A 319 24.74 18.37 4.88
CA ILE A 319 25.23 19.29 5.91
C ILE A 319 24.07 19.65 6.82
N ALA A 320 24.24 19.46 8.12
CA ALA A 320 23.24 19.83 9.10
C ALA A 320 23.17 21.36 9.24
N ILE A 321 21.96 21.93 9.18
CA ILE A 321 21.74 23.38 9.31
C ILE A 321 21.49 23.82 10.76
N ASN A 322 21.14 22.87 11.63
CA ASN A 322 20.84 23.10 13.04
C ASN A 322 21.40 21.93 13.88
N ASP A 323 21.74 22.22 15.14
CA ASP A 323 22.03 21.18 16.13
C ASP A 323 20.78 20.37 16.42
N GLY A 324 20.88 19.06 16.61
CA GLY A 324 19.74 18.22 16.97
C GLY A 324 19.98 16.72 16.85
N THR A 325 18.88 15.98 16.79
CA THR A 325 18.86 14.53 16.59
C THR A 325 17.91 14.18 15.45
N VAL A 326 18.44 13.54 14.41
CA VAL A 326 17.66 13.06 13.27
C VAL A 326 16.79 11.89 13.73
N HIS A 327 15.50 12.15 13.94
CA HIS A 327 14.50 11.13 14.29
C HIS A 327 13.89 10.50 13.04
N ALA A 328 13.78 11.25 11.95
CA ALA A 328 13.23 10.75 10.71
C ALA A 328 13.78 11.48 9.48
N ILE A 329 13.55 10.88 8.31
CA ILE A 329 13.71 11.49 7.01
C ILE A 329 12.31 11.69 6.45
N VAL A 330 11.95 12.94 6.15
CA VAL A 330 10.73 13.26 5.39
C VAL A 330 11.10 13.27 3.91
N SER A 331 10.33 12.56 3.10
CA SER A 331 10.52 12.44 1.65
C SER A 331 9.25 12.84 0.90
N TRP A 332 9.46 13.33 -0.32
CA TRP A 332 8.40 13.68 -1.27
C TRP A 332 8.97 13.64 -2.68
N TRP A 333 8.16 13.94 -3.69
CA TRP A 333 8.61 14.00 -5.07
C TRP A 333 8.05 15.22 -5.81
N VAL A 334 8.74 15.58 -6.88
CA VAL A 334 8.34 16.64 -7.82
C VAL A 334 8.30 16.04 -9.22
N LEU A 335 7.17 16.19 -9.90
CA LEU A 335 7.01 15.87 -11.30
C LEU A 335 7.32 17.09 -12.14
N GLN A 336 8.25 16.94 -13.06
CA GLN A 336 8.36 17.77 -14.24
C GLN A 336 7.50 17.14 -15.33
N LEU A 337 6.41 17.80 -15.69
CA LEU A 337 5.43 17.23 -16.61
C LEU A 337 5.79 17.45 -18.09
N ASP A 338 6.53 18.52 -18.40
CA ASP A 338 6.93 18.86 -19.77
C ASP A 338 8.46 18.87 -19.97
N TYR A 339 8.89 18.66 -21.22
CA TYR A 339 10.31 18.66 -21.60
C TYR A 339 11.06 19.95 -21.24
N GLU A 340 10.40 21.11 -21.35
CA GLU A 340 11.04 22.41 -21.14
C GLU A 340 11.19 22.79 -19.65
N GLY A 341 10.57 22.04 -18.74
CA GLY A 341 10.64 22.31 -17.30
C GLY A 341 9.89 23.58 -16.92
N THR A 342 8.67 23.72 -17.42
CA THR A 342 7.79 24.87 -17.14
C THR A 342 6.51 24.48 -16.39
N ILE A 343 6.13 23.21 -16.44
CA ILE A 343 4.92 22.68 -15.82
C ILE A 343 5.34 21.60 -14.83
N PHE A 344 4.99 21.80 -13.57
CA PHE A 344 5.35 20.89 -12.49
C PHE A 344 4.17 20.59 -11.58
N TYR A 345 4.24 19.45 -10.90
CA TYR A 345 3.42 19.10 -9.75
C TYR A 345 4.34 18.64 -8.61
N SER A 346 4.00 18.91 -7.37
CA SER A 346 4.86 18.63 -6.22
C SER A 346 4.08 18.02 -5.07
N THR A 347 4.61 17.01 -4.40
CA THR A 347 4.08 16.52 -3.12
C THR A 347 4.84 17.09 -1.92
N ALA A 348 5.65 18.13 -2.13
CA ALA A 348 6.41 18.78 -1.06
C ALA A 348 5.52 19.30 0.07
N PRO A 349 5.95 19.19 1.34
CA PRO A 349 5.24 19.81 2.45
C PRO A 349 5.29 21.34 2.37
N GLN A 350 4.32 22.01 2.99
CA GLN A 350 4.08 23.45 2.90
C GLN A 350 5.22 24.32 3.43
N TRP A 351 6.08 23.79 4.31
CA TRP A 351 7.26 24.52 4.79
C TRP A 351 8.37 24.65 3.73
N ILE A 352 8.28 23.92 2.61
CA ILE A 352 9.24 24.02 1.52
C ILE A 352 8.96 25.26 0.67
N LYS A 353 9.86 26.24 0.78
CA LYS A 353 9.81 27.51 0.03
C LYS A 353 10.84 27.52 -1.10
N SER A 354 10.71 26.63 -2.09
CA SER A 354 11.55 26.65 -3.31
C SER A 354 10.91 27.54 -4.38
N PRO A 355 11.64 28.24 -5.27
CA PRO A 355 11.03 29.01 -6.38
C PRO A 355 10.06 28.17 -7.22
N ILE A 356 10.48 26.95 -7.57
CA ILE A 356 9.70 25.97 -8.34
C ILE A 356 8.45 25.57 -7.55
N VAL A 357 8.62 25.27 -6.26
CA VAL A 357 7.50 24.91 -5.38
C VAL A 357 6.63 26.12 -5.08
N SER A 358 7.16 27.33 -4.96
CA SER A 358 6.47 28.56 -4.51
C SER A 358 5.60 29.19 -5.59
N SER A 359 5.95 29.01 -6.87
CA SER A 359 5.04 29.29 -7.99
C SER A 359 3.84 28.32 -8.02
N ILE A 360 3.95 27.17 -7.36
CA ILE A 360 2.95 26.09 -7.33
C ILE A 360 2.19 26.06 -5.98
N SER A 361 2.84 26.42 -4.86
CA SER A 361 2.44 26.09 -3.50
C SER A 361 1.63 27.18 -2.80
N GLN A 362 1.56 28.40 -3.34
CA GLN A 362 0.75 29.47 -2.72
C GLN A 362 -0.74 29.12 -2.64
N LYS A 363 -1.22 28.08 -3.35
CA LYS A 363 -2.60 27.56 -3.28
C LYS A 363 -2.70 26.04 -3.55
N GLN A 364 -1.73 25.23 -3.14
CA GLN A 364 -1.85 23.80 -3.35
C GLN A 364 -3.06 23.25 -2.58
N SER A 365 -4.01 22.63 -3.29
CA SER A 365 -5.15 22.01 -2.65
C SER A 365 -4.70 20.72 -1.97
N TRP A 366 -5.11 20.54 -0.71
CA TRP A 366 -4.97 19.28 -0.01
C TRP A 366 -5.52 18.12 -0.87
N CYS A 367 -4.81 16.99 -0.88
CA CYS A 367 -5.25 15.74 -1.48
C CYS A 367 -4.80 14.58 -0.59
N ASP A 368 -5.50 13.44 -0.64
CA ASP A 368 -5.19 12.26 0.16
C ASP A 368 -4.52 11.12 -0.63
N HIS A 369 -4.71 11.07 -1.95
CA HIS A 369 -4.11 10.05 -2.81
C HIS A 369 -2.58 10.12 -2.83
N TRP A 370 -2.03 11.33 -2.69
CA TRP A 370 -0.59 11.56 -2.52
C TRP A 370 -0.32 12.32 -1.23
N LYS A 371 0.64 11.80 -0.46
CA LYS A 371 1.12 12.36 0.81
C LYS A 371 2.64 12.48 0.74
N GLN A 372 3.24 13.05 1.78
CA GLN A 372 4.67 12.89 2.03
C GLN A 372 4.92 11.52 2.64
N CYS A 373 6.17 11.07 2.63
CA CYS A 373 6.58 9.84 3.26
C CYS A 373 7.55 10.12 4.41
N VAL A 374 7.50 9.26 5.43
CA VAL A 374 8.38 9.30 6.59
C VAL A 374 9.15 7.99 6.66
N TRP A 375 10.47 8.10 6.74
CA TRP A 375 11.38 7.00 7.05
C TRP A 375 11.98 7.22 8.43
N PHE A 376 11.65 6.35 9.38
CA PHE A 376 12.13 6.45 10.76
C PHE A 376 13.63 6.13 10.87
N ALA A 377 14.34 6.92 11.67
CA ALA A 377 15.72 6.61 12.03
C ALA A 377 15.78 5.39 12.97
N THR A 378 16.94 4.74 13.04
CA THR A 378 17.14 3.60 13.95
C THR A 378 17.43 4.09 15.36
N GLY A 379 16.86 3.43 16.38
CA GLY A 379 17.11 3.75 17.79
C GLY A 379 16.60 5.15 18.18
N GLN A 380 17.39 5.88 18.99
CA GLN A 380 17.07 7.26 19.41
C GLN A 380 17.24 8.31 18.30
N GLY A 381 17.62 7.88 17.09
CA GLY A 381 18.06 8.77 16.02
C GLY A 381 19.56 9.04 16.06
N ILE A 382 20.00 9.97 15.21
CA ILE A 382 21.43 10.31 15.04
C ILE A 382 21.64 11.76 15.43
N SER A 383 22.47 11.99 16.46
CA SER A 383 22.81 13.34 16.88
C SER A 383 23.71 14.01 15.84
N VAL A 384 23.43 15.27 15.56
CA VAL A 384 24.14 16.10 14.58
C VAL A 384 24.38 17.48 15.17
N ALA A 385 25.59 18.00 15.01
CA ALA A 385 25.87 19.41 15.24
C ALA A 385 25.64 20.22 13.96
N ARG A 386 25.33 21.50 14.08
CA ARG A 386 25.31 22.42 12.95
C ARG A 386 26.64 22.40 12.21
N ASP A 387 26.57 22.44 10.88
CA ASP A 387 27.67 22.31 9.93
C ASP A 387 28.35 20.93 9.94
N GLU A 388 27.83 19.96 10.71
CA GLU A 388 28.28 18.58 10.66
C GLU A 388 27.78 17.89 9.39
N GLN A 389 28.64 17.05 8.82
CA GLN A 389 28.32 16.23 7.66
C GLN A 389 27.78 14.85 8.07
N VAL A 390 26.58 14.55 7.61
CA VAL A 390 25.90 13.25 7.72
C VAL A 390 25.98 12.51 6.38
N LEU A 391 26.25 11.20 6.42
CA LEU A 391 26.23 10.36 5.23
C LEU A 391 24.90 9.60 5.15
N LEU A 392 24.17 9.80 4.06
CA LEU A 392 22.95 9.07 3.73
C LEU A 392 23.20 8.16 2.53
N ARG A 393 22.96 6.86 2.70
CA ARG A 393 22.88 5.92 1.59
C ARG A 393 21.42 5.67 1.27
N ALA A 394 21.01 5.96 0.03
CA ALA A 394 19.68 5.69 -0.48
C ALA A 394 19.73 4.57 -1.52
N VAL A 395 18.77 3.65 -1.48
CA VAL A 395 18.64 2.55 -2.44
C VAL A 395 17.18 2.44 -2.84
N HIS A 396 16.92 2.32 -4.13
CA HIS A 396 15.61 1.90 -4.62
C HIS A 396 15.68 0.55 -5.32
N ASP A 397 14.62 -0.24 -5.20
CA ASP A 397 14.35 -1.36 -6.10
C ASP A 397 13.25 -0.94 -7.10
N GLU A 398 12.49 -1.92 -7.63
CA GLU A 398 11.43 -1.65 -8.61
C GLU A 398 10.19 -1.00 -8.00
N MET A 399 10.00 -1.12 -6.68
CA MET A 399 8.73 -0.80 -5.99
C MET A 399 8.91 0.08 -4.75
N SER A 400 10.13 0.24 -4.24
CA SER A 400 10.39 0.92 -2.97
C SER A 400 11.72 1.66 -2.96
N ILE A 401 11.81 2.67 -2.08
CA ILE A 401 13.00 3.46 -1.78
C ILE A 401 13.29 3.34 -0.28
N SER A 402 14.55 3.06 0.03
CA SER A 402 15.03 2.84 1.40
C SER A 402 16.22 3.73 1.71
N TYR A 403 16.34 4.09 2.99
CA TYR A 403 17.33 5.04 3.48
C TYR A 403 18.15 4.43 4.60
N ARG A 404 19.46 4.72 4.61
CA ARG A 404 20.36 4.35 5.71
C ARG A 404 21.29 5.51 6.00
N LEU A 405 21.13 6.09 7.17
CA LEU A 405 22.08 7.06 7.71
C LEU A 405 23.25 6.30 8.34
N THR A 406 24.47 6.73 8.06
CA THR A 406 25.68 6.17 8.66
C THR A 406 26.20 7.14 9.70
N ASP A 407 26.21 6.71 10.96
CA ASP A 407 26.89 7.43 12.02
C ASP A 407 28.39 7.10 11.99
N LYS A 408 29.24 8.14 12.09
CA LYS A 408 30.70 7.99 12.22
C LYS A 408 31.08 7.23 13.49
N SER A 409 30.22 7.23 14.52
CA SER A 409 30.44 6.52 15.79
C SER A 409 30.10 5.01 15.71
N LEU A 410 29.32 4.57 14.71
CA LEU A 410 28.82 3.19 14.55
C LEU A 410 29.51 2.41 13.42
N LEU A 411 30.83 2.55 13.28
CA LEU A 411 31.64 1.58 12.52
C LEU A 411 31.67 0.18 13.18
N SER A 412 31.15 0.04 14.39
CA SER A 412 30.77 -1.26 14.95
C SER A 412 29.39 -1.66 14.44
N LYS A 413 29.36 -2.68 13.57
CA LYS A 413 28.13 -3.37 13.14
C LYS A 413 27.13 -3.42 14.30
N PRO A 414 25.86 -3.00 14.15
CA PRO A 414 24.85 -3.39 15.11
C PRO A 414 24.87 -4.92 15.16
N LYS A 415 25.26 -5.46 16.31
CA LYS A 415 25.00 -6.86 16.61
C LYS A 415 23.49 -6.95 16.74
N TYR A 416 22.79 -7.11 15.62
CA TYR A 416 21.47 -7.68 15.62
C TYR A 416 21.65 -9.06 16.24
N HIS A 417 21.42 -9.17 17.55
CA HIS A 417 21.10 -10.47 18.11
C HIS A 417 19.87 -10.93 17.32
N ASN A 418 20.07 -11.95 16.48
CA ASN A 418 19.00 -12.62 15.79
C ASN A 418 18.11 -13.25 16.87
N PHE A 419 17.16 -12.47 17.40
CA PHE A 419 16.02 -12.93 18.16
C PHE A 419 15.07 -13.60 17.17
N CYS A 420 15.53 -14.69 16.55
CA CYS A 420 14.86 -15.39 15.48
C CYS A 420 13.55 -15.97 16.03
N GLY A 421 12.45 -15.25 15.82
CA GLY A 421 11.09 -15.72 16.08
C GLY A 421 10.32 -15.06 17.21
N SER A 422 10.91 -14.19 18.03
CA SER A 422 10.21 -13.45 19.11
C SER A 422 9.89 -12.00 18.77
N GLN A 423 10.30 -11.53 17.58
CA GLN A 423 10.05 -10.16 17.14
C GLN A 423 8.58 -9.94 16.77
N LEU A 424 8.02 -8.82 17.24
CA LEU A 424 6.71 -8.31 16.88
C LEU A 424 6.84 -7.04 16.04
N LEU A 425 6.21 -7.07 14.87
CA LEU A 425 6.04 -5.91 13.99
C LEU A 425 4.73 -5.24 14.34
N LEU A 426 4.78 -3.98 14.81
CA LEU A 426 3.59 -3.18 15.12
C LEU A 426 3.57 -1.91 14.27
N SER A 427 2.39 -1.32 14.10
CA SER A 427 2.26 -0.04 13.40
C SER A 427 2.91 1.09 14.21
N PRO A 428 3.33 2.19 13.55
CA PRO A 428 3.93 3.33 14.25
C PRO A 428 3.02 3.92 15.33
N GLU A 429 1.70 3.98 15.07
CA GLU A 429 0.70 4.46 16.02
C GLU A 429 0.60 3.53 17.24
N ARG A 430 0.68 2.22 17.01
CA ARG A 430 0.62 1.24 18.09
C ARG A 430 1.84 1.32 19.00
N ILE A 431 3.02 1.54 18.42
CA ILE A 431 4.25 1.80 19.18
C ILE A 431 4.08 3.05 20.06
N ALA A 432 3.57 4.14 19.49
CA ALA A 432 3.32 5.37 20.25
C ALA A 432 2.35 5.16 21.42
N VAL A 433 1.26 4.41 21.22
CA VAL A 433 0.32 4.06 22.30
C VAL A 433 1.00 3.27 23.43
N TYR A 434 1.83 2.29 23.09
CA TYR A 434 2.59 1.51 24.07
C TYR A 434 3.71 2.28 24.77
N GLY A 435 4.17 3.39 24.18
CA GLY A 435 5.08 4.34 24.81
C GLY A 435 4.37 5.39 25.68
N ASP A 436 3.05 5.56 25.56
CA ASP A 436 2.32 6.64 26.24
C ASP A 436 2.12 6.37 27.74
N THR A 437 2.64 7.28 28.56
CA THR A 437 2.62 7.14 30.02
C THR A 437 1.21 7.21 30.59
N ASN A 438 0.35 8.08 30.06
CA ASN A 438 -1.00 8.28 30.58
C ASN A 438 -1.91 7.09 30.26
N TRP A 439 -1.76 6.53 29.06
CA TRP A 439 -2.44 5.33 28.62
C TRP A 439 -2.07 4.14 29.52
N ARG A 440 -0.76 3.90 29.71
CA ARG A 440 -0.26 2.81 30.57
C ARG A 440 -0.70 2.95 32.02
N LEU A 441 -0.66 4.18 32.56
CA LEU A 441 -1.10 4.47 33.92
C LEU A 441 -2.60 4.19 34.08
N SER A 442 -3.42 4.63 33.13
CA SER A 442 -4.88 4.43 33.15
C SER A 442 -5.25 2.95 33.20
N PHE A 443 -4.62 2.13 32.36
CA PHE A 443 -4.82 0.68 32.36
C PHE A 443 -4.28 0.00 33.62
N SER A 444 -3.12 0.43 34.11
CA SER A 444 -2.53 -0.06 35.36
C SER A 444 -3.46 0.19 36.55
N THR A 445 -3.96 1.41 36.70
CA THR A 445 -4.89 1.78 37.76
C THR A 445 -6.23 1.03 37.64
N ALA A 446 -6.79 0.92 36.43
CA ALA A 446 -8.03 0.18 36.21
C ALA A 446 -7.89 -1.30 36.61
N LEU A 447 -6.79 -1.94 36.23
CA LEU A 447 -6.56 -3.35 36.55
C LEU A 447 -6.27 -3.59 38.03
N GLN A 448 -5.50 -2.71 38.69
CA GLN A 448 -5.30 -2.75 40.13
C GLN A 448 -6.62 -2.62 40.89
N ASN A 449 -7.49 -1.70 40.47
CA ASN A 449 -8.82 -1.51 41.06
C ASN A 449 -9.76 -2.69 40.82
N ALA A 450 -9.67 -3.35 39.66
CA ALA A 450 -10.46 -4.54 39.34
C ALA A 450 -10.00 -5.75 40.18
N LEU A 451 -8.70 -5.92 40.36
CA LEU A 451 -8.13 -6.97 41.19
C LEU A 451 -8.46 -6.75 42.67
N GLN A 452 -8.42 -5.52 43.20
CA GLN A 452 -8.92 -5.19 44.54
C GLN A 452 -8.31 -6.06 45.67
N GLY A 453 -7.12 -6.63 45.46
CA GLY A 453 -6.50 -7.63 46.37
C GLY A 453 -7.12 -9.03 46.34
N LYS A 454 -8.11 -9.29 45.47
CA LYS A 454 -8.70 -10.60 45.23
C LYS A 454 -7.76 -11.46 44.39
N THR A 455 -7.59 -12.71 44.78
CA THR A 455 -6.89 -13.72 43.98
C THR A 455 -7.85 -14.34 42.97
N CYS A 456 -7.74 -13.95 41.69
CA CYS A 456 -8.45 -14.62 40.60
C CYS A 456 -7.70 -15.92 40.27
N SER A 457 -8.38 -17.07 40.26
CA SER A 457 -7.74 -18.35 39.88
C SER A 457 -7.32 -18.36 38.40
N LEU A 458 -8.13 -17.75 37.54
CA LEU A 458 -7.93 -17.65 36.10
C LEU A 458 -8.29 -16.26 35.57
N CYS A 459 -7.38 -15.64 34.83
CA CYS A 459 -7.56 -14.40 34.08
C CYS A 459 -7.47 -14.68 32.58
N ILE A 460 -8.34 -14.08 31.77
CA ILE A 460 -8.29 -14.20 30.31
C ILE A 460 -8.07 -12.83 29.69
N VAL A 461 -7.05 -12.72 28.82
CA VAL A 461 -6.81 -11.56 27.95
C VAL A 461 -7.41 -11.86 26.58
N ALA A 462 -8.50 -11.19 26.24
CA ALA A 462 -9.40 -11.56 25.14
C ALA A 462 -9.09 -10.90 23.79
N ASP A 463 -7.88 -10.39 23.64
CA ASP A 463 -7.43 -9.63 22.48
C ASP A 463 -5.94 -9.91 22.20
N ASP A 464 -5.28 -9.09 21.37
CA ASP A 464 -3.86 -9.16 21.04
C ASP A 464 -2.99 -8.26 21.95
N SER A 465 -3.49 -7.84 23.12
CA SER A 465 -2.75 -6.99 24.03
C SER A 465 -1.61 -7.72 24.74
N ILE A 466 -0.38 -7.41 24.33
CA ILE A 466 0.82 -7.85 25.03
C ILE A 466 0.99 -7.12 26.38
N PHE A 467 0.58 -5.85 26.45
CA PHE A 467 0.67 -5.04 27.66
C PHE A 467 -0.21 -5.60 28.78
N MET A 468 -1.49 -5.87 28.50
CA MET A 468 -2.43 -6.38 29.49
C MET A 468 -2.01 -7.76 30.01
N THR A 469 -1.47 -8.62 29.14
CA THR A 469 -0.95 -9.93 29.56
C THR A 469 0.18 -9.80 30.57
N ILE A 470 1.17 -8.95 30.27
CA ILE A 470 2.34 -8.76 31.13
C ILE A 470 1.94 -8.08 32.44
N LEU A 471 1.11 -7.05 32.37
CA LEU A 471 0.64 -6.30 33.53
C LEU A 471 -0.13 -7.21 34.51
N ILE A 472 -1.02 -8.09 34.04
CA ILE A 472 -1.70 -9.08 34.91
C ILE A 472 -0.69 -10.05 35.51
N ALA A 473 0.29 -10.52 34.73
CA ALA A 473 1.31 -11.47 35.18
C ALA A 473 2.19 -10.90 36.30
N GLN A 474 2.39 -9.58 36.30
CA GLN A 474 3.09 -8.84 37.35
C GLN A 474 2.23 -8.54 38.57
N LEU A 475 0.99 -8.09 38.36
CA LEU A 475 0.10 -7.72 39.46
C LEU A 475 -0.42 -8.92 40.26
N SER A 476 -0.52 -10.10 39.63
CA SER A 476 -0.92 -11.34 40.30
C SER A 476 0.13 -12.42 40.15
N THR A 477 0.71 -12.84 41.27
CA THR A 477 1.69 -13.93 41.33
C THR A 477 1.06 -15.33 41.34
N THR A 478 -0.25 -15.43 41.61
CA THR A 478 -0.96 -16.71 41.79
C THR A 478 -1.96 -17.02 40.68
N SER A 479 -2.42 -16.02 39.93
CA SER A 479 -3.36 -16.23 38.84
C SER A 479 -2.72 -16.98 37.67
N HIS A 480 -3.48 -17.91 37.09
CA HIS A 480 -3.19 -18.43 35.75
C HIS A 480 -3.77 -17.45 34.72
N ILE A 481 -3.05 -17.25 33.63
CA ILE A 481 -3.38 -16.27 32.60
C ILE A 481 -3.50 -17.00 31.29
N ILE A 482 -4.61 -16.79 30.60
CA ILE A 482 -4.81 -17.24 29.22
C ILE A 482 -4.85 -16.02 28.31
N SER A 483 -3.88 -15.89 27.42
CA SER A 483 -3.89 -14.85 26.37
C SER A 483 -4.37 -15.45 25.06
N ILE A 484 -5.43 -14.86 24.49
CA ILE A 484 -6.07 -15.42 23.29
C ILE A 484 -5.22 -15.13 22.04
N PHE A 485 -4.71 -13.90 21.88
CA PHE A 485 -3.85 -13.52 20.74
C PHE A 485 -4.39 -13.97 19.36
N PRO A 486 -5.61 -13.59 18.98
CA PRO A 486 -6.24 -14.06 17.74
C PRO A 486 -5.52 -13.60 16.45
N GLY A 487 -4.74 -12.52 16.52
CA GLY A 487 -3.90 -11.96 15.47
C GLY A 487 -2.43 -12.36 15.59
N ILE A 488 -1.77 -12.05 16.72
CA ILE A 488 -0.31 -12.29 16.89
C ILE A 488 0.04 -13.76 17.14
N ARG A 489 -0.90 -14.56 17.66
CA ARG A 489 -0.81 -16.03 17.82
C ARG A 489 0.54 -16.48 18.43
N GLU A 490 1.18 -17.47 17.81
CA GLU A 490 2.46 -18.04 18.24
C GLU A 490 3.64 -17.05 18.23
N LYS A 491 3.55 -15.94 17.49
CA LYS A 491 4.55 -14.86 17.64
C LYS A 491 4.40 -14.20 19.00
N GLY A 492 3.17 -13.95 19.46
CA GLY A 492 2.88 -13.45 20.79
C GLY A 492 3.37 -14.39 21.90
N ALA A 493 3.20 -15.71 21.74
CA ALA A 493 3.72 -16.69 22.71
C ALA A 493 5.25 -16.64 22.83
N ARG A 494 5.96 -16.62 21.69
CA ARG A 494 7.42 -16.49 21.65
C ARG A 494 7.91 -15.16 22.20
N TYR A 495 7.18 -14.08 21.93
CA TYR A 495 7.44 -12.77 22.51
C TYR A 495 7.33 -12.80 24.05
N LEU A 496 6.21 -13.28 24.60
CA LEU A 496 6.01 -13.36 26.05
C LEU A 496 7.11 -14.20 26.71
N GLN A 497 7.48 -15.33 26.10
CA GLN A 497 8.57 -16.18 26.58
C GLN A 497 9.92 -15.44 26.63
N ALA A 498 10.19 -14.55 25.67
CA ALA A 498 11.42 -13.78 25.61
C ALA A 498 11.48 -12.70 26.71
N VAL A 499 10.36 -12.04 27.01
CA VAL A 499 10.32 -10.91 27.95
C VAL A 499 9.94 -11.32 29.39
N ALA A 500 9.55 -12.57 29.63
CA ALA A 500 9.06 -13.06 30.92
C ALA A 500 10.02 -12.80 32.09
N ASN A 501 11.30 -13.13 31.92
CA ASN A 501 12.32 -12.95 32.95
C ASN A 501 12.52 -11.47 33.30
N ALA A 502 12.58 -10.60 32.30
CA ALA A 502 12.74 -9.16 32.50
C ALA A 502 11.52 -8.53 33.20
N ASN A 503 10.34 -9.14 33.04
CA ASN A 503 9.11 -8.71 33.68
C ASN A 503 8.80 -9.46 34.99
N GLY A 504 9.67 -10.36 35.46
CA GLY A 504 9.52 -11.01 36.75
C GLY A 504 8.33 -11.98 36.86
N PHE A 505 7.88 -12.58 35.76
CA PHE A 505 6.85 -13.61 35.77
C PHE A 505 7.34 -14.92 35.13
N SER A 506 6.66 -16.02 35.46
CA SER A 506 7.00 -17.34 34.94
C SER A 506 5.94 -17.81 33.93
N MET A 507 6.41 -18.43 32.84
CA MET A 507 5.58 -18.87 31.72
C MET A 507 4.71 -20.09 32.05
N ASP A 508 4.99 -20.82 33.12
CA ASP A 508 4.11 -21.88 33.65
C ASP A 508 2.71 -21.37 34.00
N ARG A 509 2.59 -20.07 34.34
CA ARG A 509 1.32 -19.41 34.64
C ARG A 509 0.65 -18.79 33.43
N VAL A 510 1.32 -18.70 32.28
CA VAL A 510 0.82 -17.99 31.09
C VAL A 510 0.66 -18.97 29.93
N LYS A 511 -0.60 -19.19 29.53
CA LYS A 511 -0.97 -20.05 28.39
C LYS A 511 -1.42 -19.16 27.23
N VAL A 512 -0.84 -19.34 26.05
CA VAL A 512 -1.30 -18.66 24.82
C VAL A 512 -2.12 -19.62 23.98
N LEU A 513 -3.31 -19.20 23.56
CA LEU A 513 -4.16 -20.01 22.68
C LEU A 513 -3.78 -19.75 21.22
N GLY A 514 -2.80 -20.50 20.71
CA GLY A 514 -2.22 -20.30 19.37
C GLY A 514 -3.17 -20.48 18.16
N LYS A 515 -4.47 -20.74 18.36
CA LYS A 515 -5.47 -20.91 17.29
C LYS A 515 -6.65 -19.96 17.50
N ARG A 516 -7.15 -19.37 16.41
CA ARG A 516 -8.42 -18.62 16.42
C ARG A 516 -9.55 -19.57 16.84
N LYS A 517 -10.04 -19.41 18.07
CA LYS A 517 -11.23 -20.09 18.56
C LYS A 517 -12.38 -19.09 18.64
N THR A 518 -13.54 -19.47 18.12
CA THR A 518 -14.77 -18.67 18.20
C THR A 518 -15.44 -18.79 19.57
N CYS A 519 -15.18 -19.87 20.29
CA CYS A 519 -15.67 -20.10 21.64
C CYS A 519 -14.60 -20.82 22.47
N LEU A 520 -14.42 -20.38 23.72
CA LEU A 520 -13.60 -21.08 24.71
C LEU A 520 -14.42 -22.16 25.39
N THR A 521 -13.86 -23.36 25.50
CA THR A 521 -14.52 -24.45 26.24
C THR A 521 -13.95 -24.58 27.65
N MET A 522 -14.63 -25.34 28.51
CA MET A 522 -14.11 -25.67 29.84
C MET A 522 -12.79 -26.46 29.78
N ASP A 523 -12.51 -27.17 28.68
CA ASP A 523 -11.22 -27.84 28.49
C ASP A 523 -10.09 -26.84 28.25
N ASP A 524 -10.37 -25.71 27.59
CA ASP A 524 -9.37 -24.67 27.35
C ASP A 524 -8.92 -23.98 28.65
N THR A 525 -9.81 -23.93 29.63
CA THR A 525 -9.56 -23.32 30.95
C THR A 525 -9.11 -24.32 32.01
N ASP A 526 -8.81 -25.56 31.63
CA ASP A 526 -8.49 -26.66 32.54
C ASP A 526 -9.56 -26.84 33.63
N GLN A 527 -10.83 -26.74 33.22
CA GLN A 527 -12.02 -26.83 34.05
C GLN A 527 -12.17 -25.71 35.10
N ARG A 528 -11.44 -24.59 34.93
CA ARG A 528 -11.53 -23.42 35.82
C ARG A 528 -12.52 -22.40 35.32
N LYS A 529 -13.25 -21.78 36.26
CA LYS A 529 -14.09 -20.61 35.98
C LYS A 529 -13.21 -19.36 35.84
N VAL A 530 -13.55 -18.51 34.88
CA VAL A 530 -12.86 -17.23 34.65
C VAL A 530 -13.19 -16.27 35.79
N GLY A 531 -12.17 -15.84 36.51
CA GLY A 531 -12.29 -14.85 37.59
C GLY A 531 -12.19 -13.41 37.10
N MET A 532 -11.48 -13.19 35.99
CA MET A 532 -11.34 -11.87 35.36
C MET A 532 -11.18 -12.01 33.85
N LEU A 533 -12.00 -11.26 33.10
CA LEU A 533 -11.89 -11.11 31.65
C LEU A 533 -11.36 -9.70 31.37
N VAL A 534 -10.30 -9.61 30.58
CA VAL A 534 -9.55 -8.37 30.36
C VAL A 534 -9.33 -8.16 28.86
N SER A 535 -9.40 -6.91 28.42
CA SER A 535 -9.16 -6.50 27.04
C SER A 535 -8.84 -5.02 26.99
N GLU A 536 -8.09 -4.58 25.98
CA GLU A 536 -7.88 -3.15 25.70
C GLU A 536 -9.12 -2.46 25.14
N PRO A 537 -9.83 -2.96 24.09
CA PRO A 537 -9.59 -4.07 23.14
C PRO A 537 -8.72 -3.71 21.91
N PHE A 538 -7.74 -4.57 21.58
CA PHE A 538 -6.86 -4.44 20.39
C PHE A 538 -6.72 -5.76 19.62
N TYR A 539 -6.96 -5.75 18.31
CA TYR A 539 -6.83 -6.94 17.45
C TYR A 539 -5.79 -6.73 16.35
N TYR A 540 -4.72 -7.52 16.38
CA TYR A 540 -3.60 -7.38 15.44
C TYR A 540 -3.98 -7.78 14.02
N GLY A 541 -3.60 -6.94 13.05
CA GLY A 541 -3.97 -7.08 11.65
C GLY A 541 -5.42 -6.73 11.35
N ASN A 542 -6.11 -6.09 12.29
CA ASN A 542 -7.44 -5.53 12.09
C ASN A 542 -7.37 -4.00 12.01
N ASP A 543 -6.74 -3.49 10.96
CA ASP A 543 -6.58 -2.05 10.68
C ASP A 543 -7.85 -1.45 10.05
N GLY A 544 -9.01 -2.04 10.34
CA GLY A 544 -10.28 -1.55 9.87
C GLY A 544 -10.82 -0.44 10.78
N LEU A 545 -12.13 -0.45 10.99
CA LEU A 545 -12.81 0.66 11.68
C LEU A 545 -12.66 0.50 13.20
N PRO A 546 -12.52 1.59 13.98
CA PRO A 546 -12.32 1.50 15.43
C PRO A 546 -13.37 0.66 16.17
N TRP A 547 -14.63 0.72 15.73
CA TRP A 547 -15.72 -0.07 16.31
C TRP A 547 -15.66 -1.57 16.01
N GLN A 548 -14.79 -2.03 15.12
CA GLN A 548 -14.55 -3.47 14.96
C GLN A 548 -13.87 -4.07 16.19
N ASN A 549 -13.23 -3.25 17.01
CA ASN A 549 -12.73 -3.69 18.32
C ASN A 549 -13.87 -4.02 19.30
N LEU A 550 -15.12 -3.63 19.00
CA LEU A 550 -16.31 -4.11 19.72
C LEU A 550 -16.57 -5.60 19.54
N ARG A 551 -15.85 -6.30 18.64
CA ARG A 551 -15.82 -7.77 18.60
C ARG A 551 -15.50 -8.42 19.96
N PHE A 552 -14.85 -7.67 20.85
CA PHE A 552 -14.66 -8.09 22.24
C PHE A 552 -15.99 -8.38 22.95
N TRP A 553 -17.03 -7.58 22.68
CA TRP A 553 -18.37 -7.71 23.24
C TRP A 553 -19.20 -8.68 22.41
#